data_AF-A0A815W548-F1
#
_entry.id   AF-A0A815W548-F1
#
_cell.length_a   1.000
_cell.length_b   1.000
_cell.length_c   1.000
_cell.angle_alpha   90.00
_cell.angle_beta   90.00
_cell.angle_gamma   90.00
#
_symmetry.space_group_name_H-M   'P 1'
#
loop_
_entity.id
_entity.type
_entity.pdbx_description
1 polymer ?
#
loop_
_entity_poly.entity_id
_entity_poly.type
_entity_poly.pdbx_seq_one_letter_code
_entity_poly.pdbx_strand_id
1 'polypeptide(L)'
;MENTEDDVNINECKINDLLPALFRLQSQRCLTYQRLADAQSMFLNTHNFPAFQNFLSDITVIFARISEEILSIKKRFETSKLIYKHIEQLQDYEEKKLQMTNDLFVAKIEKKDTEAEKLNEKLIEIVENINEIVEELRYDQQDFVQTET
;
A
#
# COMPACT_ATOMS: atom_id res chain seq x y z
N MET A 1 3.29 25.11 3.62
CA MET A 1 4.00 24.47 4.76
C MET A 1 3.11 23.32 5.17
N GLU A 2 3.32 22.16 4.57
CA GLU A 2 2.52 20.97 4.86
C GLU A 2 3.40 20.07 5.73
N ASN A 3 2.83 19.60 6.82
CA ASN A 3 3.51 18.99 7.96
C ASN A 3 4.43 17.83 7.51
N THR A 4 5.73 17.99 7.69
CA THR A 4 6.67 16.88 7.87
C THR A 4 6.45 16.33 9.28
N GLU A 5 5.35 15.61 9.47
CA GLU A 5 5.13 14.80 10.67
C GLU A 5 6.10 13.62 10.62
N ASP A 6 7.10 13.69 11.51
CA ASP A 6 7.93 12.60 12.02
C ASP A 6 8.16 11.43 11.05
N ASP A 7 9.22 11.54 10.24
CA ASP A 7 9.87 10.34 9.69
C ASP A 7 10.40 9.52 10.88
N VAL A 8 9.52 8.70 11.44
CA VAL A 8 9.84 7.77 12.52
C VAL A 8 10.93 6.86 12.00
N ASN A 9 12.13 6.96 12.59
CA ASN A 9 13.22 6.05 12.26
C ASN A 9 12.86 4.64 12.73
N ILE A 10 12.29 3.85 11.82
CA ILE A 10 11.83 2.47 12.03
C ILE A 10 12.94 1.59 12.65
N ASN A 11 14.21 1.90 12.40
CA ASN A 11 15.34 1.14 12.91
C ASN A 11 15.58 1.33 14.42
N GLU A 12 15.10 2.43 15.00
CA GLU A 12 15.25 2.77 16.41
C GLU A 12 13.98 2.48 17.23
N CYS A 13 12.87 2.13 16.56
CA CYS A 13 11.62 1.75 17.22
C CYS A 13 11.76 0.43 18.01
N LYS A 14 11.07 0.39 19.15
CA LYS A 14 10.85 -0.85 19.89
C LYS A 14 9.95 -1.76 19.06
N ILE A 15 10.09 -3.08 19.25
CA ILE A 15 9.33 -4.07 18.48
C ILE A 15 7.80 -3.87 18.58
N ASN A 16 7.32 -3.46 19.76
CA ASN A 16 5.90 -3.15 20.01
C ASN A 16 5.37 -1.93 19.23
N ASP A 17 6.25 -1.04 18.77
CA ASP A 17 5.87 0.15 18.00
C ASP A 17 5.84 -0.11 16.48
N LEU A 18 6.36 -1.26 16.04
CA LEU A 18 6.52 -1.57 14.61
C LEU A 18 5.20 -1.90 13.90
N LEU A 19 4.29 -2.65 14.52
CA LEU A 19 2.97 -2.91 13.95
C LEU A 19 2.10 -1.64 13.88
N PRO A 20 2.04 -0.78 14.92
CA PRO A 20 1.45 0.56 14.79
C PRO A 20 2.02 1.37 13.62
N ALA A 21 3.35 1.38 13.45
CA ALA A 21 4.00 2.06 12.33
C ALA A 21 3.58 1.47 10.98
N LEU A 22 3.49 0.13 10.88
CA LEU A 22 3.00 -0.56 9.69
C LEU A 22 1.57 -0.14 9.33
N PHE A 23 0.65 -0.05 10.31
CA PHE A 23 -0.72 0.38 10.03
C PHE A 23 -0.81 1.83 9.57
N ARG A 24 0.05 2.72 10.10
CA ARG A 24 0.17 4.09 9.60
C ARG A 24 0.67 4.11 8.16
N LEU A 25 1.69 3.31 7.84
CA LEU A 25 2.21 3.17 6.47
C LEU A 25 1.17 2.61 5.51
N GLN A 26 0.37 1.63 5.95
CA GLN A 26 -0.73 1.08 5.17
C GLN A 26 -1.83 2.13 4.91
N SER A 27 -2.12 2.98 5.90
CA SER A 27 -3.05 4.10 5.75
C SER A 27 -2.53 5.14 4.76
N GLN A 28 -1.24 5.48 4.84
CA GLN A 28 -0.57 6.34 3.86
C GLN A 28 -0.61 5.74 2.44
N ARG A 29 -0.44 4.42 2.32
CA ARG A 29 -0.54 3.71 1.04
C ARG A 29 -1.95 3.84 0.43
N CYS A 30 -3.00 3.68 1.23
CA CYS A 30 -4.39 3.90 0.80
C CYS A 30 -4.61 5.33 0.28
N LEU A 31 -4.11 6.35 0.99
CA LEU A 31 -4.18 7.74 0.53
C LEU A 31 -3.38 7.96 -0.77
N THR A 32 -2.27 7.26 -0.94
CA THR A 32 -1.43 7.32 -2.15
C THR A 32 -2.16 6.71 -3.36
N TYR A 33 -2.88 5.60 -3.18
CA TYR A 33 -3.78 5.07 -4.22
C TYR A 33 -4.89 6.05 -4.59
N GLN A 34 -5.46 6.77 -3.63
CA GLN A 34 -6.47 7.79 -3.92
C GLN A 34 -5.88 8.90 -4.80
N ARG A 35 -4.68 9.41 -4.45
CA ARG A 35 -3.96 10.40 -5.27
C ARG A 35 -3.66 9.89 -6.68
N LEU A 36 -3.32 8.61 -6.82
CA LEU A 36 -3.13 7.97 -8.13
C LEU A 36 -4.44 7.94 -8.93
N ALA A 37 -5.55 7.55 -8.32
CA ALA A 37 -6.85 7.54 -8.97
C ALA A 37 -7.28 8.94 -9.43
N ASP A 38 -7.02 9.97 -8.62
CA ASP A 38 -7.28 11.37 -8.97
C ASP A 38 -6.44 11.82 -10.17
N ALA A 39 -5.14 11.51 -10.19
CA ALA A 39 -4.25 11.82 -11.31
C ALA A 39 -4.68 11.11 -12.60
N GLN A 40 -5.06 9.83 -12.50
CA GLN A 40 -5.57 9.04 -13.61
C GLN A 40 -6.89 9.60 -14.15
N SER A 41 -7.83 9.96 -13.27
CA SER A 41 -9.09 10.59 -13.64
C SER A 41 -8.87 11.93 -14.34
N MET A 42 -7.97 12.76 -13.81
CA MET A 42 -7.56 14.01 -14.47
C MET A 42 -7.03 13.75 -15.87
N PHE A 43 -6.16 12.75 -16.05
CA PHE A 43 -5.61 12.40 -17.35
C PHE A 43 -6.69 11.91 -18.34
N LEU A 44 -7.60 11.04 -17.92
CA LEU A 44 -8.67 10.54 -18.77
C LEU A 44 -9.60 11.66 -19.28
N ASN A 45 -9.78 12.73 -18.50
CA ASN A 45 -10.64 13.86 -18.85
C ASN A 45 -9.91 14.94 -19.68
N THR A 46 -8.64 15.20 -19.39
CA THR A 46 -7.90 16.35 -19.93
C THR A 46 -6.89 15.97 -21.02
N HIS A 47 -6.48 14.70 -21.06
CA HIS A 47 -5.36 14.19 -21.86
C HIS A 47 -4.05 14.98 -21.67
N ASN A 48 -3.90 15.69 -20.55
CA ASN A 48 -2.71 16.47 -20.24
C ASN A 48 -1.61 15.57 -19.69
N PHE A 49 -0.81 15.01 -20.59
CA PHE A 49 0.28 14.10 -20.23
C PHE A 49 1.38 14.76 -19.35
N PRO A 50 1.85 16.00 -19.64
CA PRO A 50 2.84 16.65 -18.77
C PRO A 50 2.38 16.81 -17.32
N ALA A 51 1.12 17.22 -17.09
CA ALA A 51 0.58 17.32 -15.74
C ALA A 51 0.51 15.95 -15.07
N PHE A 52 0.05 14.93 -15.79
CA PHE A 52 -0.05 13.55 -15.29
C PHE A 52 1.32 12.97 -14.90
N GLN A 53 2.35 13.19 -15.72
CA GLN A 53 3.70 12.71 -15.46
C GLN A 53 4.30 13.30 -14.17
N ASN A 54 4.06 14.58 -13.91
CA ASN A 54 4.52 15.23 -12.67
C ASN A 54 3.88 14.58 -11.44
N PHE A 55 2.56 14.37 -11.44
CA PHE A 55 1.87 13.68 -10.33
C PHE A 55 2.35 12.25 -10.14
N LEU A 56 2.56 11.50 -11.24
CA LEU A 56 3.06 10.12 -11.16
C LEU A 56 4.43 10.06 -10.49
N SER A 57 5.34 10.98 -10.82
CA SER A 57 6.69 11.01 -10.20
C SER A 57 6.60 11.11 -8.68
N ASP A 58 5.79 12.04 -8.17
CA ASP A 58 5.63 12.24 -6.72
C ASP A 58 4.99 11.01 -6.06
N ILE A 59 3.97 10.43 -6.71
CA ILE A 59 3.26 9.24 -6.22
C ILE A 59 4.18 8.02 -6.18
N THR A 60 5.01 7.80 -7.20
CA THR A 60 5.95 6.68 -7.26
C THR A 60 6.97 6.75 -6.13
N VAL A 61 7.49 7.94 -5.81
CA VAL A 61 8.41 8.12 -4.68
C VAL A 61 7.75 7.72 -3.36
N ILE A 62 6.49 8.10 -3.14
CA ILE A 62 5.76 7.76 -1.92
C ILE A 62 5.53 6.24 -1.82
N PHE A 63 5.10 5.58 -2.90
CA PHE A 63 4.94 4.11 -2.90
C PHE A 63 6.26 3.40 -2.58
N ALA A 64 7.37 3.82 -3.21
CA ALA A 64 8.68 3.24 -2.99
C ALA A 64 9.10 3.37 -1.51
N ARG A 65 9.01 4.58 -0.95
CA ARG A 65 9.34 4.85 0.46
C ARG A 65 8.53 3.95 1.40
N ILE A 66 7.20 3.88 1.21
CA ILE A 66 6.33 3.06 2.05
C ILE A 66 6.72 1.58 1.97
N SER A 67 6.99 1.05 0.78
CA SER A 67 7.40 -0.34 0.59
C SER A 67 8.76 -0.63 1.25
N GLU A 68 9.73 0.26 1.13
CA GLU A 68 11.04 0.13 1.78
C GLU A 68 10.94 0.12 3.31
N GLU A 69 10.10 0.99 3.87
CA GLU A 69 9.84 1.04 5.31
C GLU A 69 9.14 -0.23 5.80
N ILE A 70 8.11 -0.72 5.09
CA ILE A 70 7.44 -1.98 5.47
C ILE A 70 8.38 -3.18 5.34
N LEU A 71 9.24 -3.24 4.33
CA LEU A 71 10.27 -4.28 4.22
C LEU A 71 11.27 -4.23 5.37
N SER A 72 11.59 -3.03 5.85
CA SER A 72 12.43 -2.84 7.05
C SER A 72 11.73 -3.33 8.31
N ILE A 73 10.42 -3.03 8.48
CA ILE A 73 9.59 -3.58 9.55
C ILE A 73 9.54 -5.12 9.48
N LYS A 74 9.30 -5.68 8.30
CA LYS A 74 9.23 -7.15 8.09
C LYS A 74 10.47 -7.84 8.62
N LYS A 75 11.66 -7.33 8.28
CA LYS A 75 12.95 -7.88 8.74
C LYS A 75 13.09 -7.89 10.27
N ARG A 76 12.50 -6.91 10.96
CA ARG A 76 12.53 -6.84 12.43
C ARG A 76 11.69 -7.93 13.09
N PHE A 77 10.74 -8.53 12.36
CA PHE A 77 9.92 -9.64 12.81
C PHE A 77 10.42 -11.02 12.33
N GLU A 78 11.67 -11.15 11.87
CA GLU A 78 12.21 -12.43 11.34
C GLU A 78 12.11 -13.60 12.34
N THR A 79 12.14 -13.33 13.64
CA THR A 79 11.95 -14.34 14.69
C THR A 79 10.48 -14.69 14.93
N SER A 80 9.54 -13.80 14.59
CA SER A 80 8.10 -14.01 14.66
C SER A 80 7.57 -14.48 13.31
N LYS A 81 7.63 -15.79 13.07
CA LYS A 81 7.27 -16.40 11.77
C LYS A 81 5.86 -16.04 11.28
N LEU A 82 4.90 -15.88 12.19
CA LEU A 82 3.51 -15.57 11.83
C LEU A 82 3.38 -14.14 11.31
N ILE A 83 3.79 -13.15 12.11
CA ILE A 83 3.79 -11.73 11.72
C ILE A 83 4.61 -11.51 10.46
N TYR A 84 5.82 -12.10 10.37
CA TYR A 84 6.66 -12.01 9.18
C TYR A 84 5.90 -12.46 7.91
N LYS A 85 5.21 -13.59 7.99
CA LYS A 85 4.45 -14.15 6.86
C LYS A 85 3.26 -13.28 6.49
N HIS A 86 2.51 -12.77 7.46
CA HIS A 86 1.40 -11.87 7.18
C HIS A 86 1.88 -10.56 6.53
N ILE A 87 2.99 -9.97 6.98
CA ILE A 87 3.57 -8.78 6.33
C ILE A 87 4.05 -9.10 4.91
N GLU A 88 4.63 -10.29 4.69
CA GLU A 88 5.02 -10.75 3.35
C GLU A 88 3.82 -10.85 2.40
N GLN A 89 2.75 -11.54 2.85
CA GLN A 89 1.52 -11.67 2.07
C GLN A 89 0.88 -10.31 1.79
N LEU A 90 0.91 -9.38 2.76
CA LEU A 90 0.43 -8.02 2.57
C LEU A 90 1.19 -7.31 1.44
N GLN A 91 2.53 -7.42 1.40
CA GLN A 91 3.32 -6.82 0.32
C GLN A 91 3.03 -7.48 -1.04
N ASP A 92 2.87 -8.81 -1.10
CA ASP A 92 2.56 -9.52 -2.34
C ASP A 92 1.21 -9.07 -2.93
N TYR A 93 0.19 -8.89 -2.10
CA TYR A 93 -1.11 -8.40 -2.56
C TYR A 93 -1.07 -6.93 -2.94
N GLU A 94 -0.31 -6.11 -2.22
CA GLU A 94 -0.14 -4.69 -2.56
C GLU A 94 0.60 -4.49 -3.89
N GLU A 95 1.61 -5.30 -4.19
CA GLU A 95 2.27 -5.31 -5.49
C GLU A 95 1.29 -5.68 -6.61
N LYS A 96 0.51 -6.76 -6.41
CA LYS A 96 -0.53 -7.18 -7.37
C LYS A 96 -1.59 -6.09 -7.58
N LYS A 97 -2.03 -5.44 -6.51
CA LYS A 97 -2.98 -4.32 -6.56
C LYS A 97 -2.44 -3.16 -7.38
N LEU A 98 -1.18 -2.79 -7.18
CA LEU A 98 -0.56 -1.69 -7.92
C LEU A 98 -0.46 -2.02 -9.42
N GLN A 99 0.00 -3.22 -9.76
CA GLN A 99 0.08 -3.68 -11.14
C GLN A 99 -1.30 -3.66 -11.81
N MET A 100 -2.30 -4.24 -11.17
CA MET A 100 -3.66 -4.28 -11.71
C MET A 100 -4.33 -2.92 -11.80
N THR A 101 -4.02 -2.00 -10.87
CA THR A 101 -4.47 -0.61 -10.93
C THR A 101 -3.91 0.08 -12.19
N ASN A 102 -2.66 -0.21 -12.54
CA ASN A 102 -2.07 0.29 -13.78
C ASN A 102 -2.70 -0.36 -15.02
N ASP A 103 -2.89 -1.68 -15.02
CA ASP A 103 -3.50 -2.41 -16.14
C ASP A 103 -4.94 -1.92 -16.40
N LEU A 104 -5.71 -1.68 -15.34
CA LEU A 104 -7.05 -1.09 -15.41
C LEU A 104 -7.01 0.29 -16.06
N PHE A 105 -6.04 1.11 -15.67
CA PHE A 105 -5.88 2.45 -16.24
C PHE A 105 -5.54 2.39 -17.73
N VAL A 106 -4.64 1.50 -18.15
CA VAL A 106 -4.33 1.26 -19.56
C VAL A 106 -5.58 0.80 -20.33
N ALA A 107 -6.33 -0.16 -19.80
CA ALA A 107 -7.57 -0.64 -20.43
C ALA A 107 -8.60 0.50 -20.62
N LYS A 108 -8.70 1.43 -19.65
CA LYS A 108 -9.55 2.63 -19.78
C LYS A 108 -9.07 3.57 -20.87
N ILE A 109 -7.76 3.82 -20.98
CA ILE A 109 -7.18 4.65 -22.05
C ILE A 109 -7.46 4.03 -23.43
N GLU A 110 -7.31 2.70 -23.52
CA GLU A 110 -7.53 1.94 -24.76
C GLU A 110 -9.01 1.67 -25.07
N LYS A 111 -9.93 2.12 -24.21
CA LYS A 111 -11.39 1.91 -24.33
C LYS A 111 -11.78 0.44 -24.42
N LYS A 112 -11.10 -0.42 -23.66
CA LYS A 112 -11.40 -1.85 -23.53
C LYS A 112 -12.34 -2.10 -22.36
N ASP A 113 -13.59 -1.66 -22.49
CA ASP A 113 -14.55 -1.63 -21.37
C ASP A 113 -14.73 -2.99 -20.68
N THR A 114 -14.86 -4.08 -21.44
CA THR A 114 -14.99 -5.44 -20.88
C THR A 114 -13.74 -5.90 -20.13
N GLU A 115 -12.55 -5.46 -20.54
CA GLU A 115 -11.31 -5.78 -19.82
C GLU A 115 -11.22 -4.96 -18.53
N ALA A 116 -11.58 -3.67 -18.59
CA ALA A 116 -11.63 -2.80 -17.44
C ALA A 116 -12.63 -3.27 -16.37
N GLU A 117 -13.80 -3.77 -16.77
CA GLU A 117 -14.79 -4.38 -15.85
C GLU A 117 -14.21 -5.60 -15.12
N LYS A 118 -13.58 -6.53 -15.85
CA LYS A 118 -12.95 -7.72 -15.23
C LYS A 118 -11.80 -7.36 -14.29
N LEU A 119 -11.02 -6.33 -14.63
CA LEU A 119 -9.94 -5.86 -13.77
C LEU A 119 -10.47 -5.20 -12.50
N ASN A 120 -11.58 -4.46 -12.58
CA ASN A 120 -12.27 -3.92 -11.40
C ASN A 120 -12.75 -5.02 -10.46
N GLU A 121 -13.41 -6.07 -10.97
CA GLU A 121 -13.89 -7.20 -10.16
C GLU A 121 -12.74 -7.85 -9.38
N LYS A 122 -11.64 -8.17 -10.07
CA LYS A 122 -10.45 -8.76 -9.43
C LYS A 122 -9.77 -7.81 -8.44
N LEU A 123 -9.81 -6.49 -8.67
CA LEU A 123 -9.27 -5.51 -7.73
C LEU A 123 -10.07 -5.50 -6.42
N ILE A 124 -11.39 -5.71 -6.48
CA ILE A 124 -12.22 -5.86 -5.27
C ILE A 124 -11.73 -7.06 -4.46
N GLU A 125 -11.55 -8.23 -5.10
CA GLU A 125 -11.04 -9.43 -4.42
C GLU A 125 -9.65 -9.19 -3.78
N ILE A 126 -8.74 -8.50 -4.47
CA ILE A 126 -7.43 -8.18 -3.89
C ILE A 126 -7.55 -7.26 -2.68
N VAL A 127 -8.43 -6.26 -2.72
CA VAL A 127 -8.66 -5.35 -1.59
C VAL A 127 -9.26 -6.11 -0.40
N GLU A 128 -10.16 -7.06 -0.63
CA GLU A 128 -10.69 -7.94 0.42
C GLU A 128 -9.57 -8.77 1.06
N ASN A 129 -8.72 -9.42 0.26
CA ASN A 129 -7.55 -10.16 0.77
C ASN A 129 -6.59 -9.28 1.59
N ILE A 130 -6.34 -8.04 1.15
CA ILE A 130 -5.51 -7.08 1.90
C ILE A 130 -6.15 -6.76 3.25
N ASN A 131 -7.46 -6.50 3.27
CA ASN A 131 -8.18 -6.18 4.50
C ASN A 131 -8.15 -7.35 5.48
N GLU A 132 -8.35 -8.59 5.01
CA GLU A 132 -8.24 -9.79 5.83
C GLU A 132 -6.85 -9.88 6.49
N ILE A 133 -5.76 -9.71 5.73
CA ILE A 133 -4.40 -9.75 6.28
C ILE A 133 -4.16 -8.63 7.28
N VAL A 134 -4.69 -7.42 7.04
CA VAL A 134 -4.58 -6.30 7.99
C VAL A 134 -5.28 -6.64 9.30
N GLU A 135 -6.45 -7.29 9.26
CA GLU A 135 -7.14 -7.73 10.48
C GLU A 135 -6.37 -8.85 11.20
N GLU A 136 -5.83 -9.85 10.48
CA GLU A 136 -4.94 -10.86 11.07
C GLU A 136 -3.72 -10.23 11.77
N LEU A 137 -3.11 -9.21 11.18
CA LEU A 137 -2.02 -8.45 11.81
C LEU A 137 -2.46 -7.68 13.06
N ARG A 138 -3.72 -7.24 13.15
CA ARG A 138 -4.25 -6.61 14.37
C ARG A 138 -4.42 -7.65 15.48
N TYR A 139 -4.86 -8.85 15.16
CA TYR A 139 -4.93 -9.95 16.12
C TYR A 139 -3.53 -10.33 16.61
N ASP A 140 -2.58 -10.51 15.69
CA ASP A 140 -1.18 -10.78 16.03
C ASP A 140 -0.59 -9.72 16.96
N GLN A 141 -0.92 -8.44 16.74
CA GLN A 141 -0.46 -7.34 17.60
C GLN A 141 -0.97 -7.50 19.04
N GLN A 142 -2.25 -7.82 19.21
CA GLN A 142 -2.86 -7.97 20.53
C GLN A 142 -2.24 -9.13 21.30
N ASP A 143 -2.02 -10.25 20.63
CA ASP A 143 -1.38 -11.43 21.21
C ASP A 143 0.09 -11.16 21.54
N PHE A 144 0.82 -10.50 20.64
CA PHE A 144 2.24 -10.18 20.84
C PHE A 144 2.45 -9.30 22.07
N VAL A 145 1.66 -8.23 22.22
CA VAL A 145 1.73 -7.33 23.38
C VAL A 145 1.44 -8.08 24.69
N GLN A 146 0.49 -9.02 24.70
CA GLN A 146 0.17 -9.81 25.89
C GLN A 146 1.29 -10.78 26.31
N THR A 147 2.12 -11.25 25.37
CA THR A 147 3.23 -12.18 25.67
C THR A 147 4.51 -11.51 26.14
N GLU A 148 4.71 -10.22 25.86
CA GLU A 148 5.89 -9.45 26.29
C GLU A 148 5.69 -8.64 27.58
N THR A 149 4.50 -8.70 28.21
CA THR A 149 4.20 -8.04 29.49
C THR A 149 4.34 -9.02 30.67
#